data_AF-A0A2V3HNV0-F1
#
_entry.id   AF-A0A2V3HNV0-F1
#
_cell.length_a   1.000
_cell.length_b   1.000
_cell.length_c   1.000
_cell.angle_alpha   90.00
_cell.angle_beta   90.00
_cell.angle_gamma   90.00
#
_symmetry.space_group_name_H-M   'P 1'
#
loop_
_entity.id
_entity.type
_entity.pdbx_description
1 polymer ?
#
loop_
_entity_poly.entity_id
_entity_poly.type
_entity_poly.pdbx_seq_one_letter_code
_entity_poly.pdbx_strand_id
1 'polypeptide(L)'
;MDIVSTETVLRGRVSLELPIEGVGFLQADDIVSAEERAEFLISSQTKLTTWEITIVDDDDEVISSVGLHLQMTVTSHNLIEVTEFSLDPVTEAFYGVATLIGCFSLLLVLPMIAYFAGVYKSQRDESLRSQTPPPSV
;
A
#
# COMPACT_ATOMS: atom_id res chain seq x y z
N MET A 1 -4.59 45.50 -1.61
CA MET A 1 -3.78 44.75 -2.59
C MET A 1 -3.29 43.55 -1.83
N ASP A 2 -4.11 42.50 -1.84
CA ASP A 2 -3.91 41.33 -1.01
C ASP A 2 -2.81 40.47 -1.64
N ILE A 3 -1.65 40.48 -1.01
CA ILE A 3 -0.58 39.54 -1.33
C ILE A 3 -1.05 38.21 -0.73
N VAL A 4 -1.72 37.38 -1.52
CA VAL A 4 -1.90 35.97 -1.18
C VAL A 4 -0.50 35.39 -1.08
N SER A 5 -0.04 35.09 0.14
CA SER A 5 1.24 34.43 0.36
C SER A 5 1.10 32.98 -0.11
N THR A 6 1.32 32.74 -1.39
CA THR A 6 1.33 31.39 -1.94
C THR A 6 2.63 30.71 -1.51
N GLU A 7 2.55 29.90 -0.46
CA GLU A 7 3.65 29.02 -0.06
C GLU A 7 3.85 27.96 -1.15
N THR A 8 5.01 27.97 -1.80
CA THR A 8 5.38 26.95 -2.79
C THR A 8 6.37 25.98 -2.17
N VAL A 9 5.96 24.72 -1.99
CA VAL A 9 6.79 23.68 -1.39
C VAL A 9 7.38 22.79 -2.48
N LEU A 10 8.70 22.82 -2.61
CA LEU A 10 9.44 21.91 -3.47
C LEU A 10 9.99 20.73 -2.65
N ARG A 11 9.75 19.49 -3.11
CA ARG A 11 10.23 18.27 -2.45
C ARG A 11 11.13 17.49 -3.40
N GLY A 12 12.33 17.15 -2.92
CA GLY A 12 13.31 16.36 -3.65
C GLY A 12 13.75 15.13 -2.87
N ARG A 13 14.03 14.03 -3.57
CA ARG A 13 14.73 12.87 -3.00
C ARG A 13 16.19 12.89 -3.42
N VAL A 14 17.08 12.68 -2.46
CA VAL A 14 18.54 12.61 -2.69
C VAL A 14 18.98 11.21 -3.11
N SER A 15 18.25 10.17 -2.68
CA SER A 15 18.49 8.78 -3.05
C SER A 15 17.17 8.05 -3.35
N LEU A 16 17.22 7.15 -4.33
CA LEU A 16 16.12 6.26 -4.68
C LEU A 16 16.23 4.91 -3.97
N GLU A 17 17.45 4.55 -3.55
CA GLU A 17 17.84 3.30 -2.92
C GLU A 17 17.42 3.20 -1.46
N LEU A 18 17.32 4.33 -0.75
CA LEU A 18 16.83 4.34 0.62
C LEU A 18 15.29 4.34 0.68
N PRO A 19 14.70 3.55 1.61
CA PRO A 19 13.26 3.49 1.78
C PRO A 19 12.69 4.82 2.30
N ILE A 20 11.54 5.22 1.74
CA ILE A 20 10.87 6.48 2.11
C ILE A 20 10.24 6.38 3.51
N GLU A 21 9.72 5.20 3.88
CA GLU A 21 9.01 4.97 5.14
C GLU A 21 9.93 4.57 6.30
N GLY A 22 11.25 4.54 6.07
CA GLY A 22 12.25 4.25 7.11
C GLY A 22 12.45 2.77 7.45
N VAL A 23 11.73 1.85 6.80
CA VAL A 23 11.92 0.40 6.95
C VAL A 23 12.43 -0.19 5.64
N GLY A 24 13.47 -1.02 5.70
CA GLY A 24 14.07 -1.69 4.55
C GLY A 24 14.44 -3.13 4.87
N PHE A 25 14.70 -3.92 3.83
CA PHE A 25 15.09 -5.32 3.94
C PHE A 25 16.37 -5.54 3.13
N LEU A 26 17.26 -6.37 3.67
CA LEU A 26 18.44 -6.86 2.96
C LEU A 26 18.69 -8.30 3.34
N GLN A 27 19.44 -9.01 2.50
CA GLN A 27 19.85 -10.38 2.77
C GLN A 27 21.31 -10.40 3.22
N ALA A 28 21.59 -11.17 4.26
CA ALA A 28 22.92 -11.39 4.79
C ALA A 28 23.03 -12.78 5.43
N ASP A 29 24.26 -13.25 5.65
CA ASP A 29 24.53 -14.60 6.15
C ASP A 29 24.40 -14.68 7.68
N ASP A 30 24.64 -13.55 8.36
CA ASP A 30 24.53 -13.39 9.81
C ASP A 30 24.22 -11.92 10.18
N ILE A 31 23.87 -11.68 11.44
CA ILE A 31 23.46 -10.35 11.93
C ILE A 31 24.57 -9.29 11.80
N VAL A 32 25.83 -9.66 11.99
CA VAL A 32 26.96 -8.72 11.90
C VAL A 32 27.14 -8.28 10.45
N SER A 33 27.09 -9.21 9.51
CA SER A 33 27.12 -8.91 8.08
C SER A 33 25.90 -8.10 7.62
N ALA A 34 24.74 -8.28 8.27
CA ALA A 34 23.54 -7.51 7.99
C ALA A 34 23.68 -6.05 8.44
N GLU A 35 24.21 -5.83 9.64
CA GLU A 35 24.51 -4.49 10.17
C GLU A 35 25.52 -3.75 9.28
N GLU A 36 26.65 -4.37 8.95
CA GLU A 36 27.67 -3.77 8.07
C GLU A 36 27.08 -3.38 6.70
N ARG A 37 26.25 -4.24 6.10
CA ARG A 37 25.60 -3.97 4.82
C ARG A 37 24.56 -2.85 4.93
N ALA A 38 23.81 -2.78 6.04
CA ALA A 38 22.84 -1.71 6.28
C ALA A 38 23.55 -0.35 6.44
N GLU A 39 24.63 -0.31 7.21
CA GLU A 39 25.45 0.90 7.37
C GLU A 39 26.07 1.35 6.05
N PHE A 40 26.60 0.41 5.26
CA PHE A 40 27.12 0.70 3.93
C PHE A 40 26.04 1.24 3.00
N LEU A 41 24.83 0.68 3.02
CA LEU A 41 23.71 1.16 2.22
C LEU A 41 23.36 2.61 2.56
N ILE A 42 23.29 2.97 3.84
CA ILE A 42 22.97 4.35 4.25
C ILE A 42 24.11 5.32 3.90
N SER A 43 25.35 4.96 4.26
CA SER A 43 26.52 5.82 4.03
C SER A 43 26.80 6.05 2.55
N SER A 44 26.65 5.03 1.69
CA SER A 44 26.84 5.13 0.25
C SER A 44 25.85 6.06 -0.47
N GLN A 45 24.71 6.37 0.17
CA GLN A 45 23.69 7.26 -0.38
C GLN A 45 23.85 8.72 0.06
N THR A 46 24.88 9.02 0.87
CA THR A 46 25.25 10.40 1.17
C THR A 46 25.86 11.04 -0.07
N LYS A 47 25.03 11.75 -0.84
CA LYS A 47 25.43 12.42 -2.09
C LYS A 47 25.35 13.93 -1.93
N LEU A 48 26.32 14.64 -2.51
CA LEU A 48 26.25 16.09 -2.65
C LEU A 48 25.23 16.41 -3.77
N THR A 49 24.19 17.18 -3.46
CA THR A 49 23.20 17.65 -4.44
C THR A 49 23.13 19.16 -4.41
N THR A 50 23.36 19.78 -5.57
CA THR A 50 23.23 21.23 -5.75
C THR A 50 21.87 21.52 -6.38
N TRP A 51 21.14 22.47 -5.80
CA TRP A 51 19.86 22.95 -6.29
C TRP A 51 20.03 24.38 -6.81
N GLU A 52 19.63 24.60 -8.05
CA GLU A 52 19.51 25.94 -8.63
C GLU A 52 18.03 26.27 -8.77
N ILE A 53 17.60 27.37 -8.16
CA ILE A 53 16.20 27.81 -8.14
C ILE A 53 16.13 29.17 -8.82
N THR A 54 15.42 29.24 -9.94
CA THR A 54 15.13 30.47 -10.66
C THR A 54 13.65 30.78 -10.51
N ILE A 55 13.34 32.03 -10.13
CA ILE A 55 11.96 32.52 -10.03
C ILE A 55 11.76 33.54 -11.14
N VAL A 56 10.74 33.33 -11.96
CA VAL A 56 10.33 34.20 -13.06
C VAL A 56 8.93 34.74 -12.81
N ASP A 57 8.59 35.90 -13.38
CA ASP A 57 7.22 36.41 -13.38
C ASP A 57 6.41 35.90 -14.61
N ASP A 58 5.20 36.42 -14.79
CA ASP A 58 4.30 36.04 -15.89
C ASP A 58 4.83 36.39 -17.30
N ASP A 59 5.81 37.31 -17.40
CA ASP A 59 6.48 37.75 -18.62
C ASP A 59 7.86 37.07 -18.82
N ASP A 60 8.14 35.97 -18.09
CA ASP A 60 9.41 35.21 -18.10
C ASP A 60 10.64 36.02 -17.63
N GLU A 61 10.45 37.14 -16.92
CA GLU A 61 11.55 37.93 -16.38
C GLU A 61 12.02 37.41 -15.01
N VAL A 62 13.34 37.33 -14.81
CA VAL A 62 13.93 36.85 -13.55
C VAL A 62 13.67 37.86 -12.43
N ILE A 63 12.96 37.41 -11.39
CA ILE A 63 12.64 38.24 -10.23
C ILE A 63 13.88 38.36 -9.33
N SER A 64 14.13 39.58 -8.83
CA SER A 64 15.19 39.84 -7.86
C SER A 64 15.04 39.01 -6.59
N SER A 65 16.16 38.51 -6.07
CA SER A 65 16.17 37.71 -4.83
C SER A 65 15.95 38.53 -3.55
N VAL A 66 15.85 39.86 -3.66
CA VAL A 66 15.68 40.77 -2.52
C VAL A 66 14.28 40.60 -1.91
N GLY A 67 14.22 40.16 -0.65
CA GLY A 67 12.97 39.96 0.08
C GLY A 67 12.41 38.53 0.00
N LEU A 68 13.06 37.62 -0.74
CA LEU A 68 12.73 36.20 -0.73
C LEU A 68 13.27 35.52 0.54
N HIS A 69 12.46 34.68 1.17
CA HIS A 69 12.89 33.83 2.28
C HIS A 69 12.82 32.36 1.85
N LEU A 70 13.98 31.72 1.73
CA LEU A 70 14.09 30.29 1.42
C LEU A 70 14.27 29.50 2.72
N GLN A 71 13.39 28.52 2.95
CA GLN A 71 13.54 27.54 4.02
C GLN A 71 13.80 26.16 3.43
N MET A 72 14.82 25.47 3.93
CA MET A 72 15.15 24.10 3.52
C MET A 72 15.11 23.19 4.75
N THR A 73 14.37 22.10 4.63
CA THR A 73 14.34 21.02 5.62
C THR A 73 14.95 19.77 5.00
N VAL A 74 15.95 19.19 5.67
CA VAL A 74 16.63 17.97 5.24
C VAL A 74 16.29 16.84 6.20
N THR A 75 15.91 15.69 5.65
CA THR A 75 15.70 14.45 6.42
C THR A 75 16.92 13.55 6.24
N SER A 76 17.44 13.03 7.35
CA SER A 76 18.54 12.05 7.36
C SER A 76 18.03 10.69 7.82
N HIS A 77 18.50 9.62 7.18
CA HIS A 77 18.34 8.25 7.67
C HIS A 77 19.47 7.92 8.65
N ASN A 78 19.09 7.44 9.83
CA ASN A 78 20.04 6.88 10.80
C ASN A 78 19.67 5.40 10.99
N LEU A 79 20.68 4.53 11.03
CA LEU A 79 20.47 3.13 11.37
C LEU A 79 20.10 3.05 12.87
N ILE A 80 18.94 2.47 13.17
CA ILE A 80 18.47 2.30 14.55
C ILE A 80 18.75 0.88 15.02
N GLU A 81 18.29 -0.11 14.26
CA GLU A 81 18.37 -1.52 14.62
C GLU A 81 18.34 -2.37 13.34
N VAL A 82 19.05 -3.50 13.38
CA VAL A 82 18.89 -4.59 12.42
C VAL A 82 18.39 -5.80 13.19
N THR A 83 17.32 -6.41 12.71
CA THR A 83 16.75 -7.61 13.32
C THR A 83 16.59 -8.69 12.27
N GLU A 84 16.72 -9.95 12.70
CA GLU A 84 16.40 -11.08 11.83
C GLU A 84 14.91 -11.09 11.54
N PHE A 85 14.56 -11.16 10.27
CA PHE A 85 13.17 -11.35 9.87
C PHE A 85 12.72 -12.76 10.25
N SER A 86 11.81 -12.86 11.20
CA SER A 86 11.23 -14.11 11.67
C SER A 86 9.72 -14.11 11.45
N LEU A 87 9.22 -15.16 10.80
CA LEU A 87 7.80 -15.45 10.68
C LEU A 87 7.42 -16.43 11.78
N ASP A 88 6.37 -16.11 12.55
CA ASP A 88 5.80 -17.05 13.51
C ASP A 88 5.06 -18.17 12.75
N PRO A 89 5.56 -19.43 12.80
CA PRO A 89 4.98 -20.53 12.03
C PRO A 89 3.54 -20.85 12.45
N VAL A 90 3.17 -20.54 13.69
CA VAL A 90 1.81 -20.77 14.19
C VAL A 90 0.83 -19.81 13.52
N THR A 91 1.18 -18.52 13.50
CA THR A 91 0.36 -17.48 12.87
C THR A 91 0.23 -17.70 11.37
N GLU A 92 1.32 -18.06 10.68
CA GLU A 92 1.28 -18.39 9.25
C GLU A 92 0.41 -19.62 8.95
N ALA A 93 0.48 -20.66 9.81
CA ALA A 93 -0.38 -21.82 9.70
C ALA A 93 -1.86 -21.47 9.87
N PHE A 94 -2.20 -20.55 10.78
CA PHE A 94 -3.58 -20.07 10.93
C PHE A 94 -4.10 -19.36 9.68
N TYR A 95 -3.27 -18.55 9.00
CA TYR A 95 -3.66 -17.95 7.72
C TYR A 95 -3.89 -18.99 6.62
N GLY A 96 -3.04 -20.03 6.57
CA GLY A 96 -3.24 -21.16 5.67
C GLY A 96 -4.54 -21.92 5.94
N VAL A 97 -4.82 -22.24 7.21
CA VAL A 97 -6.04 -22.95 7.63
C VAL A 97 -7.29 -22.10 7.37
N ALA A 98 -7.25 -20.80 7.65
CA ALA A 98 -8.36 -19.89 7.41
C ALA A 98 -8.73 -19.84 5.92
N THR A 99 -7.72 -19.74 5.04
CA THR A 99 -7.91 -19.80 3.58
C THR A 99 -8.57 -21.11 3.16
N LEU A 100 -8.08 -22.24 3.68
CA LEU A 100 -8.61 -23.56 3.33
C LEU A 100 -10.06 -23.75 3.77
N ILE A 101 -10.39 -23.38 5.02
CA ILE A 101 -11.76 -23.42 5.54
C ILE A 101 -12.66 -22.50 4.70
N GLY A 102 -12.18 -21.30 4.34
CA GLY A 102 -12.93 -20.36 3.52
C GLY A 102 -13.27 -20.94 2.14
N CYS A 103 -12.27 -21.44 1.42
CA CYS A 103 -12.47 -22.06 0.11
C CYS A 103 -13.41 -23.27 0.19
N PHE A 104 -13.23 -24.15 1.17
CA PHE A 104 -14.06 -25.34 1.33
C PHE A 104 -15.50 -25.00 1.71
N SER A 105 -15.69 -24.00 2.56
CA SER A 105 -17.02 -23.51 2.96
C SER A 105 -17.76 -22.93 1.75
N LEU A 106 -17.10 -22.14 0.91
CA LEU A 106 -17.70 -21.61 -0.31
C LEU A 106 -18.13 -22.72 -1.27
N LEU A 107 -17.31 -23.76 -1.42
CA LEU A 107 -17.62 -24.91 -2.28
C LEU A 107 -18.81 -25.74 -1.78
N LEU A 108 -19.09 -25.76 -0.47
CA LEU A 108 -20.20 -26.54 0.08
C LEU A 108 -21.49 -25.72 0.27
N VAL A 109 -21.37 -24.49 0.78
CA VAL A 109 -22.52 -23.65 1.14
C VAL A 109 -23.24 -23.15 -0.11
N LEU A 110 -22.53 -22.70 -1.14
CA LEU A 110 -23.17 -22.18 -2.35
C LEU A 110 -24.02 -23.24 -3.08
N PRO A 111 -23.54 -24.48 -3.31
CA PRO A 111 -24.36 -25.52 -3.91
C PRO A 111 -25.52 -25.96 -3.02
N MET A 112 -25.33 -26.00 -1.70
CA MET A 112 -26.44 -26.33 -0.79
C MET A 112 -27.57 -25.30 -0.87
N ILE A 113 -27.25 -24.01 -0.85
CA ILE A 113 -28.26 -22.95 -0.99
C ILE A 113 -29.01 -23.10 -2.32
N ALA A 114 -28.28 -23.29 -3.42
CA ALA A 114 -28.88 -23.50 -4.73
C ALA A 114 -29.79 -24.73 -4.78
N TYR A 115 -29.35 -25.85 -4.19
CA TYR A 115 -30.13 -27.08 -4.10
C TYR A 115 -31.42 -26.87 -3.33
N PHE A 116 -31.37 -26.33 -2.11
CA PHE A 116 -32.57 -26.12 -1.30
C PHE A 116 -33.52 -25.09 -1.90
N ALA A 117 -33.00 -24.02 -2.52
CA ALA A 117 -33.82 -23.07 -3.25
C ALA A 117 -34.57 -23.75 -4.41
N GLY A 118 -33.90 -24.63 -5.15
CA GLY A 118 -34.51 -25.43 -6.22
C GLY A 118 -35.60 -26.37 -5.72
N VAL A 119 -35.32 -27.12 -4.64
CA VAL A 119 -36.30 -28.02 -4.02
C VAL A 119 -37.52 -27.25 -3.51
N TYR A 120 -37.32 -26.14 -2.80
CA TYR A 120 -38.42 -25.31 -2.30
C TYR A 120 -39.28 -24.74 -3.43
N LYS A 121 -38.64 -24.24 -4.50
CA LYS A 121 -39.35 -23.77 -5.69
C LYS A 121 -40.18 -24.88 -6.33
N SER A 122 -39.61 -26.07 -6.49
CA SER A 122 -40.32 -27.21 -7.10
C SER A 122 -41.58 -27.62 -6.34
N GLN A 123 -41.52 -27.63 -5.00
CA GLN A 123 -42.68 -27.94 -4.16
C GLN A 123 -43.75 -26.85 -4.25
N ARG A 124 -43.33 -25.58 -4.27
CA ARG A 124 -44.24 -24.44 -4.42
C ARG A 124 -44.95 -24.45 -5.77
N ASP A 125 -44.22 -24.67 -6.87
CA ASP A 125 -44.80 -24.70 -8.22
C ASP A 125 -45.80 -25.86 -8.37
N GLU A 126 -45.51 -27.04 -7.81
CA GLU A 126 -46.47 -28.16 -7.80
C GLU A 126 -47.72 -27.87 -6.97
N SER A 127 -47.56 -27.20 -5.82
CA SER A 127 -48.70 -26.77 -4.99
C SER A 127 -49.61 -25.75 -5.70
N LEU A 128 -49.05 -24.89 -6.56
CA LEU A 128 -49.82 -23.93 -7.37
C LEU A 128 -50.51 -24.62 -8.56
N ARG A 129 -49.84 -25.59 -9.18
CA ARG A 129 -50.39 -26.39 -10.30
C ARG A 129 -51.59 -27.21 -9.85
N SER A 130 -51.52 -27.84 -8.68
CA SER A 130 -52.66 -28.60 -8.11
C SER A 130 -53.86 -27.72 -7.75
N GLN A 131 -53.65 -26.44 -7.47
CA GLN A 131 -54.72 -25.47 -7.14
C GLN A 131 -55.30 -24.75 -8.37
N THR A 132 -54.69 -24.87 -9.55
CA THR A 132 -55.16 -24.20 -10.77
C THR A 132 -55.81 -25.22 -11.71
N PRO A 133 -57.13 -25.12 -12.01
CA PRO A 133 -57.78 -26.01 -12.96
C PRO A 133 -57.24 -25.77 -14.39
N PRO A 134 -57.30 -26.77 -15.29
CA PRO A 134 -56.85 -26.59 -16.66
C PRO A 134 -57.63 -25.47 -17.36
N PRO A 135 -56.99 -24.66 -18.24
CA PRO A 135 -57.68 -23.59 -18.95
C PRO A 135 -58.78 -24.18 -19.83
N SER A 136 -59.97 -23.57 -19.79
CA SER A 136 -61.07 -23.90 -20.68
C SER A 136 -60.70 -23.50 -22.11
N VAL A 137 -60.67 -24.50 -23.00
CA VAL A 137 -60.49 -24.34 -24.47
C VAL A 137 -61.77 -23.82 -25.11
#